data_AF-A0A0Q8KP82-F1
#
_entry.id   AF-A0A0Q8KP82-F1
#
_cell.length_a   1.000
_cell.length_b   1.000
_cell.length_c   1.000
_cell.angle_alpha   90.00
_cell.angle_beta   90.00
_cell.angle_gamma   90.00
#
_symmetry.space_group_name_H-M   'P 1'
#
loop_
_entity.id
_entity.type
_entity.pdbx_description
1 polymer ?
#
loop_
_entity_poly.entity_id
_entity_poly.type
_entity_poly.pdbx_seq_one_letter_code
_entity_poly.pdbx_strand_id
1 'polypeptide(L)'
;MTGLCRFVHRAFPTSAAANLACIVGATVSTAEKWLQGQTKPSGEHLAAMIAAFGPAFLAEAVPSTRQWAAPIIERARLAEISRQLSEILEAAE
;
A
#
# COMPACT_ATOMS: atom_id res chain seq x y z
N MET A 1 7.03 -7.45 11.23
CA MET A 1 7.12 -7.03 9.80
C MET A 1 6.35 -7.93 8.84
N THR A 2 5.61 -8.93 9.33
CA THR A 2 4.80 -9.84 8.49
C THR A 2 3.71 -9.13 7.68
N GLY A 3 3.16 -8.03 8.19
CA GLY A 3 2.13 -7.24 7.49
C GLY A 3 2.62 -6.55 6.21
N LEU A 4 3.76 -5.84 6.27
CA LEU A 4 4.37 -5.22 5.09
C LEU A 4 4.68 -6.26 4.02
N CYS A 5 5.37 -7.35 4.40
CA CYS A 5 5.79 -8.37 3.45
C CYS A 5 4.58 -9.05 2.79
N ARG A 6 3.55 -9.38 3.57
CA ARG A 6 2.28 -9.94 3.07
C ARG A 6 1.59 -8.98 2.10
N PHE A 7 1.49 -7.70 2.46
CA PHE A 7 0.86 -6.70 1.59
C PHE A 7 1.60 -6.59 0.27
N VAL A 8 2.92 -6.45 0.30
CA VAL A 8 3.74 -6.24 -0.91
C VAL A 8 3.69 -7.48 -1.82
N HIS A 9 3.76 -8.70 -1.28
CA HIS A 9 3.63 -9.91 -2.10
C HIS A 9 2.22 -10.11 -2.69
N ARG A 10 1.18 -9.60 -2.02
CA ARG A 10 -0.18 -9.60 -2.59
C ARG A 10 -0.34 -8.55 -3.69
N ALA A 11 0.24 -7.37 -3.49
CA ALA A 11 0.21 -6.29 -4.48
C ALA A 11 1.08 -6.61 -5.71
N PHE A 12 2.22 -7.28 -5.49
CA PHE A 12 3.21 -7.63 -6.50
C PHE A 12 3.62 -9.11 -6.37
N PRO A 13 2.86 -10.03 -6.99
CA PRO A 13 3.17 -11.46 -6.95
C PRO A 13 4.53 -11.80 -7.56
N THR A 14 4.98 -11.01 -8.53
CA THR A 14 6.29 -11.12 -9.16
C THR A 14 7.11 -9.86 -8.92
N SER A 15 8.43 -10.02 -8.80
CA SER A 15 9.39 -8.91 -8.68
C SER A 15 9.06 -7.93 -7.53
N ALA A 16 8.53 -8.43 -6.42
CA ALA A 16 8.03 -7.64 -5.29
C ALA A 16 9.03 -6.58 -4.80
N ALA A 17 10.31 -6.95 -4.65
CA ALA A 17 11.34 -6.02 -4.20
C ALA A 17 11.62 -4.90 -5.20
N ALA A 18 11.65 -5.21 -6.51
CA ALA A 18 11.89 -4.22 -7.55
C ALA A 18 10.74 -3.22 -7.66
N ASN A 19 9.50 -3.71 -7.62
CA ASN A 19 8.30 -2.86 -7.62
C ASN A 19 8.26 -1.97 -6.38
N LEU A 20 8.51 -2.54 -5.19
CA LEU A 20 8.57 -1.77 -3.95
C LEU A 20 9.66 -0.70 -3.99
N ALA A 21 10.86 -1.05 -4.44
CA ALA A 21 12.00 -0.15 -4.57
C ALA A 21 11.68 1.05 -5.48
N CYS A 22 11.07 0.79 -6.63
CA CYS A 22 10.64 1.82 -7.57
C CYS A 22 9.62 2.80 -6.96
N ILE A 23 8.66 2.29 -6.19
CA ILE A 23 7.59 3.09 -5.59
C ILE A 23 8.11 4.01 -4.48
N VAL A 24 9.01 3.49 -3.65
CA VAL A 24 9.45 4.16 -2.43
C VAL A 24 10.79 4.89 -2.57
N GLY A 25 11.39 4.85 -3.75
CA GLY A 25 12.69 5.48 -4.02
C GLY A 25 13.87 4.80 -3.31
N ALA A 26 13.79 3.49 -3.08
CA ALA A 26 14.87 2.71 -2.46
C ALA A 26 15.64 1.87 -3.50
N THR A 27 16.78 1.31 -3.10
CA THR A 27 17.44 0.28 -3.93
C THR A 27 16.71 -1.05 -3.84
N VAL A 28 16.80 -1.89 -4.88
CA VAL A 28 16.23 -3.25 -4.86
C VAL A 28 16.81 -4.06 -3.70
N SER A 29 18.12 -3.97 -3.45
CA SER A 29 18.76 -4.66 -2.32
C SER A 29 18.19 -4.22 -0.96
N THR A 30 17.91 -2.93 -0.79
CA THR A 30 17.27 -2.43 0.43
C THR A 30 15.86 -3.00 0.59
N ALA A 31 15.07 -3.01 -0.48
CA ALA A 31 13.72 -3.57 -0.47
C ALA A 31 13.72 -5.09 -0.18
N GLU A 32 14.66 -5.85 -0.74
CA GLU A 32 14.85 -7.28 -0.44
C GLU A 32 15.11 -7.51 1.05
N LYS A 33 16.02 -6.73 1.65
CA LYS A 33 16.31 -6.81 3.08
C LYS A 33 15.09 -6.52 3.95
N TRP A 34 14.20 -5.62 3.53
CA TRP A 34 12.93 -5.39 4.21
C TRP A 34 11.98 -6.57 4.08
N LEU A 35 11.82 -7.13 2.88
CA LEU A 35 10.92 -8.27 2.66
C LEU A 35 11.41 -9.54 3.39
N GLN A 36 12.73 -9.71 3.52
CA GLN A 36 13.34 -10.78 4.31
C GLN A 36 13.35 -10.49 5.82
N GLY A 37 12.92 -9.30 6.25
CA GLY A 37 12.88 -8.92 7.67
C GLY A 37 14.24 -8.64 8.30
N GLN A 38 15.30 -8.49 7.50
CA GLN A 38 16.66 -8.24 8.00
C GLN A 38 16.85 -6.81 8.49
N THR A 39 16.15 -5.85 7.88
CA THR A 39 16.20 -4.43 8.25
C THR A 39 14.79 -3.83 8.23
N LYS A 40 14.62 -2.67 8.88
CA LYS A 40 13.35 -1.94 8.91
C LYS A 40 13.40 -0.74 7.96
N PRO A 41 12.30 -0.41 7.27
CA PRO A 41 12.19 0.87 6.57
C PRO A 41 12.32 2.05 7.54
N SER A 42 12.87 3.17 7.07
CA SER A 42 12.82 4.42 7.82
C SER A 42 11.39 4.98 7.84
N GLY A 43 11.15 6.00 8.69
CA GLY A 43 9.87 6.71 8.72
C GLY A 43 9.49 7.33 7.38
N GLU A 44 10.46 7.87 6.64
CA GLU A 44 10.24 8.42 5.28
C GLU A 44 9.81 7.34 4.30
N HIS A 45 10.46 6.19 4.29
CA HIS A 45 10.05 5.08 3.42
C HIS A 45 8.66 4.55 3.79
N LEU A 46 8.33 4.51 5.09
CA LEU A 46 7.00 4.14 5.54
C LEU A 46 5.95 5.17 5.07
N ALA A 47 6.25 6.46 5.15
CA ALA A 47 5.39 7.53 4.64
C ALA A 47 5.20 7.42 3.12
N ALA A 48 6.26 7.12 2.36
CA ALA A 48 6.18 6.87 0.93
C ALA A 48 5.28 5.66 0.61
N MET A 49 5.39 4.57 1.36
CA MET A 49 4.48 3.42 1.21
C MET A 49 3.03 3.77 1.53
N ILE A 50 2.77 4.56 2.58
CA ILE A 50 1.41 5.01 2.93
C ILE A 50 0.85 5.92 1.83
N ALA A 51 1.67 6.80 1.26
CA ALA A 51 1.26 7.67 0.16
C ALA A 51 0.93 6.87 -1.11
N ALA A 52 1.72 5.85 -1.43
CA ALA A 52 1.54 5.06 -2.64
C ALA A 52 0.41 4.01 -2.53
N PHE A 53 0.29 3.34 -1.38
CA PHE A 53 -0.64 2.23 -1.19
C PHE A 53 -1.89 2.59 -0.39
N GLY A 54 -1.91 3.78 0.22
CA GLY A 54 -3.04 4.29 0.98
C GLY A 54 -3.24 3.62 2.35
N PRO A 55 -4.40 3.88 2.98
CA PRO A 55 -4.67 3.48 4.37
C PRO A 55 -4.80 1.96 4.56
N ALA A 56 -5.09 1.21 3.49
CA ALA A 56 -5.17 -0.25 3.53
C ALA A 56 -3.81 -0.89 3.87
N PHE A 57 -2.72 -0.35 3.30
CA PHE A 57 -1.37 -0.77 3.64
C PHE A 57 -1.08 -0.51 5.12
N LEU A 58 -1.43 0.67 5.63
CA LEU A 58 -1.18 1.05 7.02
C LEU A 58 -1.82 0.08 8.01
N ALA A 59 -3.08 -0.28 7.79
CA ALA A 59 -3.82 -1.23 8.62
C ALA A 59 -3.19 -2.64 8.65
N GLU A 60 -2.54 -3.04 7.56
CA GLU A 60 -1.86 -4.33 7.46
C GLU A 60 -0.44 -4.28 8.06
N ALA A 61 0.33 -3.24 7.75
CA ALA A 61 1.70 -3.06 8.21
C ALA A 61 1.81 -2.73 9.71
N VAL A 62 0.82 -1.99 10.26
CA VAL A 62 0.79 -1.51 11.64
C VAL A 62 -0.55 -1.89 12.30
N PRO A 63 -0.65 -3.08 12.94
CA PRO A 63 -1.93 -3.62 13.42
C PRO A 63 -2.70 -2.72 14.40
N SER A 64 -2.01 -1.89 15.19
CA SER A 64 -2.63 -0.92 16.11
C SER A 64 -3.45 0.16 15.39
N THR A 65 -3.25 0.34 14.08
CA THR A 65 -3.97 1.34 13.29
C THR A 65 -5.32 0.87 12.78
N ARG A 66 -5.61 -0.44 12.82
CA ARG A 66 -6.79 -1.04 12.17
C ARG A 66 -8.11 -0.41 12.58
N GLN A 67 -8.32 -0.13 13.87
CA GLN A 67 -9.59 0.40 14.36
C GLN A 67 -9.90 1.79 13.79
N TRP A 68 -8.91 2.69 13.76
CA TRP A 68 -9.14 4.04 13.25
C TRP A 68 -8.99 4.11 11.72
N ALA A 69 -8.20 3.23 11.10
CA ALA A 69 -8.02 3.18 9.65
C ALA A 69 -9.22 2.55 8.93
N ALA A 70 -9.94 1.62 9.55
CA ALA A 70 -11.10 0.95 8.97
C ALA A 70 -12.15 1.92 8.35
N PRO A 71 -12.66 2.94 9.08
CA PRO A 71 -13.62 3.87 8.49
C PRO A 71 -13.01 4.73 7.37
N ILE A 72 -11.70 4.99 7.38
CA ILE A 72 -11.00 5.75 6.33
C ILE A 72 -10.88 4.90 5.06
N ILE A 73 -10.54 3.62 5.21
CA ILE A 73 -10.48 2.65 4.09
C ILE A 73 -11.84 2.53 3.42
N GLU A 74 -12.92 2.41 4.20
CA GLU A 74 -14.27 2.30 3.66
C GLU A 74 -14.69 3.56 2.89
N ARG A 75 -14.43 4.75 3.46
CA ARG A 75 -14.71 6.03 2.76
C ARG A 75 -13.92 6.16 1.46
N ALA A 76 -12.65 5.78 1.45
CA ALA A 76 -11.83 5.81 0.24
C ALA A 76 -12.38 4.88 -0.84
N ARG A 77 -12.83 3.67 -0.45
CA ARG A 77 -13.45 2.71 -1.35
C ARG A 77 -14.76 3.22 -1.94
N LEU A 78 -15.63 3.80 -1.10
CA LEU A 78 -16.91 4.38 -1.55
C LEU A 78 -16.70 5.55 -2.51
N ALA A 79 -15.74 6.44 -2.23
CA ALA A 79 -15.42 7.56 -3.11
C ALA A 79 -14.95 7.08 -4.49
N GLU A 80 -14.12 6.04 -4.53
CA GLU A 80 -13.64 5.45 -5.78
C GLU A 80 -14.76 4.78 -6.58
N ILE A 81 -15.67 4.03 -5.92
CA ILE A 81 -16.83 3.43 -6.58
C ILE A 81 -17.75 4.52 -7.15
N SER A 82 -18.02 5.57 -6.38
CA SER A 82 -18.84 6.69 -6.85
C SER A 82 -18.23 7.38 -8.07
N ARG A 83 -16.90 7.57 -8.08
CA ARG A 83 -16.17 8.13 -9.23
C ARG A 83 -16.34 7.27 -10.47
N GLN A 84 -16.14 5.96 -10.34
CA GLN A 84 -16.29 5.01 -11.46
C GLN A 84 -17.73 4.97 -11.99
N LEU A 85 -18.73 5.04 -11.11
CA LEU A 85 -20.14 5.10 -11.52
C LEU A 85 -20.43 6.36 -12.33
N SER A 86 -19.93 7.53 -11.90
CA SER A 86 -20.07 8.77 -12.66
C SER A 86 -19.46 8.65 -14.06
N GLU A 87 -18.25 8.11 -14.17
CA GLU A 87 -17.57 7.94 -15.47
C GLU A 87 -18.32 7.01 -16.42
N ILE A 88 -18.91 5.92 -15.90
CA ILE A 88 -19.70 4.99 -16.70
C ILE A 88 -21.00 5.64 -17.18
N LEU A 89 -21.66 6.43 -16.34
CA LEU A 89 -22.90 7.13 -16.69
C LEU A 89 -22.64 8.22 -17.73
N GLU A 90 -21.56 9.00 -17.59
CA GLU A 90 -21.15 10.02 -18.58
C GLU A 90 -20.79 9.40 -19.94
N ALA A 91 -20.18 8.21 -19.96
CA ALA A 91 -19.83 7.54 -21.21
C ALA A 91 -21.04 6.89 -21.94
N ALA A 92 -22.20 6.81 -21.28
CA ALA A 92 -23.42 6.22 -21.83
C ALA A 92 -24.39 7.25 -22.45
N GLU A 93 -24.13 8.55 -22.25
CA GLU A 93 -24.82 9.67 -22.92
C GLU A 93 -24.17 10.03 -24.26
#